data_AF-A0ABD0NG57-F1
#
_entry.id   AF-A0ABD0NG57-F1
#
_cell.length_a   1.000
_cell.length_b   1.000
_cell.length_c   1.000
_cell.angle_alpha   90.00
_cell.angle_beta   90.00
_cell.angle_gamma   90.00
#
_symmetry.space_group_name_H-M   'P 1'
#
loop_
_entity.id
_entity.type
_entity.pdbx_description
1 polymer ?
#
loop_
_entity_poly.entity_id
_entity_poly.type
_entity_poly.pdbx_seq_one_letter_code
_entity_poly.pdbx_strand_id
1 'polypeptide(L)' 'MGRGWVFQHDNDPKYMVMGSKEWLKKQHIKVLVWSSQSPDLNPIENLRRELK' A
#
# COMPACT_ATOMS: atom_id res chain seq x y z
N MET A 1 9.88 8.78 -9.90
CA MET A 1 8.42 8.98 -9.77
C MET A 1 8.14 10.47 -9.81
N GLY A 2 7.10 10.92 -10.49
CA GLY A 2 6.83 12.35 -10.67
C GLY A 2 6.58 13.09 -9.34
N ARG A 3 6.59 14.42 -9.37
CA ARG A 3 6.17 15.23 -8.21
C ARG A 3 4.65 15.05 -8.03
N GLY A 4 4.23 14.39 -6.94
CA GLY A 4 2.81 14.25 -6.57
C GLY A 4 2.28 12.83 -6.38
N TRP A 5 3.08 11.78 -6.62
CA TRP A 5 2.63 10.40 -6.47
C TRP A 5 2.67 9.95 -5.01
N VAL A 6 1.63 9.21 -4.61
CA VAL A 6 1.55 8.53 -3.31
C VAL A 6 1.46 7.03 -3.59
N PHE A 7 2.31 6.27 -2.92
CA PHE A 7 2.36 4.82 -3.04
C PHE A 7 1.28 4.18 -2.17
N GLN A 8 0.46 3.32 -2.74
CA GLN A 8 -0.49 2.49 -2.01
C GLN A 8 -0.08 1.02 -2.16
N HIS A 9 -0.02 0.30 -1.05
CA HIS A 9 0.22 -1.14 -1.01
C HIS A 9 -0.66 -1.76 0.06
N ASP A 10 -0.84 -3.08 -0.03
CA ASP A 10 -1.51 -3.88 0.98
C ASP A 10 -0.81 -3.71 2.33
N ASN A 11 -1.55 -3.20 3.32
CA ASN A 11 -1.01 -2.88 4.64
C ASN A 11 -1.27 -4.03 5.64
N ASP A 12 -1.63 -5.22 5.14
CA ASP A 12 -1.89 -6.37 6.00
C ASP A 12 -0.69 -6.61 6.94
N PRO A 13 -0.91 -6.63 8.27
CA PRO A 13 0.16 -6.77 9.25
C PRO A 13 1.07 -7.98 9.00
N LYS A 14 0.55 -9.05 8.36
CA LYS A 14 1.30 -10.25 8.01
C LYS A 14 2.39 -10.01 6.96
N TYR A 15 2.18 -9.03 6.07
CA TYR A 15 3.13 -8.64 5.04
C TYR A 15 3.90 -7.36 5.40
N MET A 16 3.53 -6.70 6.51
CA MET A 16 4.16 -5.48 7.00
C MET A 16 5.46 -5.79 7.78
N VAL A 17 6.48 -6.29 7.08
CA VAL A 17 7.80 -6.53 7.65
C VAL A 17 8.47 -5.19 8.00
N MET A 18 9.10 -5.10 9.17
CA MET A 18 9.80 -3.89 9.63
C MET A 18 10.80 -3.35 8.58
N GLY A 19 11.54 -4.25 7.93
CA GLY A 19 12.48 -3.91 6.86
C GLY A 19 11.85 -3.23 5.65
N SER A 20 10.60 -3.58 5.29
CA SER A 20 9.87 -2.92 4.21
C SER A 20 9.56 -1.46 4.56
N LYS A 21 9.18 -1.17 5.81
CA LYS A 21 8.93 0.20 6.27
C LYS A 21 10.20 1.05 6.24
N GLU A 22 11.30 0.48 6.72
CA GLU A 22 12.59 1.17 6.74
C GLU A 22 13.10 1.47 5.34
N TRP A 23 12.96 0.52 4.41
CA TRP A 23 13.31 0.73 3.02
C TRP A 23 12.46 1.83 2.37
N LEU A 24 11.13 1.80 2.54
CA LEU A 24 10.23 2.84 1.99
C LEU A 24 10.59 4.22 2.52
N LYS A 25 10.91 4.33 3.82
CA LYS A 25 11.39 5.57 4.44
C LYS A 25 12.73 6.02 3.85
N LYS A 26 13.69 5.12 3.66
CA LYS A 26 15.00 5.41 3.05
C LYS A 26 14.86 5.90 1.61
N GLN A 27 13.91 5.36 0.86
CA GLN A 27 13.62 5.78 -0.51
C GLN A 27 12.80 7.08 -0.61
N HIS A 28 12.42 7.69 0.52
CA HIS A 28 11.58 8.88 0.56
C HIS A 28 10.26 8.69 -0.20
N ILE A 29 9.74 7.46 -0.21
CA ILE A 29 8.48 7.12 -0.87
C ILE A 29 7.35 7.53 0.07
N LYS A 30 6.49 8.43 -0.39
CA LYS A 30 5.28 8.80 0.34
C LYS A 30 4.27 7.66 0.23
N VAL A 31 3.98 7.01 1.34
CA VAL A 31 2.98 5.92 1.43
C VAL A 31 1.64 6.51 1.85
N LEU A 32 0.54 6.05 1.24
CA LEU A 32 -0.81 6.40 1.64
C LEU A 32 -1.10 5.79 3.01
N VAL A 33 -1.55 6.60 3.96
CA VAL A 33 -2.01 6.09 5.26
C VAL A 33 -3.44 5.59 5.07
N TRP A 34 -3.65 4.28 5.22
CA TRP A 34 -4.97 3.66 5.10
C TRP A 34 -5.09 2.43 6.02
N SER A 35 -6.34 2.08 6.37
CA SER A 35 -6.65 0.95 7.23
C SER A 35 -6.45 -0.37 6.48
N SER A 36 -5.53 -1.21 6.96
CA SER A 36 -5.22 -2.52 6.37
C SER A 36 -6.39 -3.50 6.34
N GLN A 37 -7.42 -3.26 7.14
CA GLN A 37 -8.53 -4.18 7.34
C GLN A 37 -9.82 -3.71 6.64
N SER A 38 -9.68 -2.86 5.62
CA SER A 38 -10.79 -2.38 4.81
C SER A 38 -10.66 -2.91 3.37
N PRO A 39 -11.06 -4.18 3.13
CA PRO A 39 -10.98 -4.78 1.80
C PRO A 39 -11.83 -4.04 0.76
N ASP A 40 -12.92 -3.41 1.21
CA ASP A 40 -13.78 -2.50 0.44
C ASP A 40 -13.06 -1.23 -0.05
N LEU A 41 -12.04 -0.79 0.68
CA LEU A 41 -11.23 0.38 0.35
C LEU A 41 -9.91 0.03 -0.35
N ASN A 42 -9.61 -1.26 -0.55
CA ASN A 42 -8.41 -1.69 -1.26
C ASN A 42 -8.67 -1.72 -2.77
N PRO A 43 -8.08 -0.82 -3.56
CA PRO A 43 -8.29 -0.81 -5.01
C PRO A 43 -7.79 -2.11 -5.68
N ILE A 44 -6.82 -2.80 -5.07
CA ILE A 44 -6.28 -4.07 -5.57
C ILE A 44 -7.34 -5.18 -5.45
N GLU A 45 -8.08 -5.22 -4.34
CA GLU A 45 -9.14 -6.21 -4.14
C GLU A 45 -10.38 -5.90 -4.99
N ASN A 46 -10.72 -4.62 -5.15
CA ASN A 46 -11.77 -4.21 -6.09
C ASN A 46 -11.40 -4.60 -7.53
N LEU A 47 -10.16 -4.31 -7.97
CA LEU A 47 -9.70 -4.72 -9.29
C LEU A 47 -9.66 -6.24 -9.45
N ARG A 48 -9.22 -6.98 -8.42
CA ARG A 48 -9.24 -8.45 -8.43
C ARG A 48 -10.65 -9.01 -8.60
N ARG A 49 -11.67 -8.37 -8.03
CA ARG A 49 -13.08 -8.77 -8.19
C ARG A 49 -13.57 -8.55 -9.62
N GLU A 50 -13.23 -7.42 -10.23
CA GLU A 50 -13.62 -7.10 -11.62
C GLU A 50 -12.92 -7.98 -12.65
N LEU A 51 -11.70 -8.46 -12.34
CA LEU A 51 -10.92 -9.33 -13.23
C LEU A 51 -11.24 -10.83 -13.08
N LYS A 52 -12.24 -11.19 -12.27
CA LYS A 52 -12.76 -12.58 -12.19
C LYS A 52 -13.84 -12.81 -13.23
#